data_AF-A0A1H5SRR0-F1
#
_entry.id   AF-A0A1H5SRR0-F1
#
_cell.length_a   1.000
_cell.length_b   1.000
_cell.length_c   1.000
_cell.angle_alpha   90.00
_cell.angle_beta   90.00
_cell.angle_gamma   90.00
#
_symmetry.space_group_name_H-M   'P 1'
#
loop_
_entity.id
_entity.type
_entity.pdbx_description
1 polymer ?
#
loop_
_entity_poly.entity_id
_entity_poly.type
_entity_poly.pdbx_seq_one_letter_code
_entity_poly.pdbx_strand_id
1 'polypeptide(L)' 'MPKRFRLTRRFPVSMTEDGYRRLKKFASEAGLDEGEALSFLFENFGSVTDEDALTHRLRLFNAELDKRKR' A
#
# COMPACT_ATOMS: atom_id res chain seq x y z
N MET A 1 4.06 -11.45 -24.75
CA MET A 1 5.02 -11.58 -23.63
C MET A 1 4.53 -10.74 -22.47
N PRO A 2 4.48 -11.26 -21.24
CA PRO A 2 4.12 -10.46 -20.08
C PRO A 2 5.09 -9.27 -19.95
N LYS A 3 4.56 -8.11 -19.57
CA LYS A 3 5.36 -6.91 -19.35
C LYS A 3 6.43 -7.21 -18.30
N ARG A 4 7.68 -6.81 -18.56
CA ARG A 4 8.77 -7.06 -17.61
C ARG A 4 8.54 -6.28 -16.34
N PHE A 5 8.40 -6.99 -15.22
CA PHE A 5 8.34 -6.39 -13.90
C PHE A 5 9.73 -5.89 -13.51
N ARG A 6 9.89 -4.56 -13.40
CA ARG A 6 11.18 -3.93 -13.07
C ARG A 6 10.95 -2.75 -12.14
N LEU A 7 11.54 -2.83 -10.95
CA LEU A 7 11.59 -1.72 -10.00
C LEU A 7 12.55 -0.65 -10.53
N THR A 8 12.02 0.53 -10.89
CA THR A 8 12.80 1.62 -11.52
C THR A 8 12.92 2.87 -10.66
N ARG A 9 12.22 2.92 -9.53
CA ARG A 9 12.19 4.09 -8.64
C ARG A 9 12.58 3.68 -7.23
N ARG A 10 13.50 4.45 -6.63
CA ARG A 10 13.75 4.42 -5.18
C ARG A 10 12.92 5.55 -4.56
N PHE A 11 12.05 5.21 -3.62
CA PHE A 11 11.13 6.15 -2.98
C PHE A 11 11.34 6.10 -1.46
N PRO A 12 11.95 7.14 -0.85
CA PRO A 12 12.11 7.18 0.60
C PRO A 12 10.75 7.48 1.24
N VAL A 13 10.23 6.53 2.01
CA VAL A 13 8.90 6.64 2.65
C VAL A 13 9.00 6.38 4.15
N SER A 14 8.20 7.11 4.92
CA SER A 14 7.98 6.84 6.34
C SER A 14 6.64 6.15 6.53
N MET A 15 6.60 5.12 7.36
CA MET A 15 5.38 4.37 7.71
C MET A 15 5.24 4.29 9.22
N THR A 16 4.01 4.22 9.72
CA THR A 16 3.77 3.79 11.11
C THR A 16 4.25 2.36 11.30
N GLU A 17 4.66 2.00 12.51
CA GLU A 17 5.10 0.63 12.84
C GLU A 17 4.08 -0.45 12.44
N ASP A 18 2.79 -0.24 12.75
CA ASP A 18 1.72 -1.19 12.39
C ASP A 18 1.58 -1.36 10.87
N GLY A 19 1.68 -0.25 10.13
CA GLY A 19 1.66 -0.27 8.67
C GLY A 19 2.86 -1.05 8.09
N TYR A 20 4.06 -0.81 8.64
CA TYR A 20 5.27 -1.51 8.22
C TYR A 20 5.20 -3.02 8.51
N ARG A 21 4.74 -3.42 9.71
CA ARG A 21 4.55 -4.85 10.05
C ARG A 21 3.57 -5.55 9.11
N ARG A 22 2.47 -4.89 8.77
CA ARG A 22 1.49 -5.43 7.81
C ARG A 22 2.09 -5.60 6.41
N LEU A 23 2.85 -4.61 5.94
CA LEU A 23 3.58 -4.71 4.67
C LEU A 23 4.57 -5.88 4.68
N LYS A 24 5.40 -6.00 5.72
CA LYS A 24 6.36 -7.10 5.86
C LYS A 24 5.69 -8.47 5.87
N LYS A 25 4.60 -8.61 6.62
CA LYS A 25 3.84 -9.87 6.68
C LYS A 25 3.25 -10.21 5.31
N PHE A 26 2.56 -9.28 4.67
CA PHE A 26 1.95 -9.48 3.35
C PHE A 26 3.01 -9.88 2.30
N ALA A 27 4.13 -9.15 2.25
CA ALA A 27 5.23 -9.43 1.33
C ALA A 27 5.79 -10.84 1.58
N SER A 28 6.04 -11.20 2.83
CA SER A 28 6.54 -12.53 3.20
C SER A 28 5.57 -13.67 2.84
N GLU A 29 4.26 -13.49 3.05
CA GLU A 29 3.25 -14.51 2.72
C GLU A 29 3.08 -14.67 1.20
N ALA A 30 3.28 -13.59 0.44
CA ALA A 30 3.21 -13.59 -1.02
C ALA A 30 4.54 -14.01 -1.70
N GLY A 31 5.62 -14.18 -0.95
CA GLY A 31 6.95 -14.47 -1.50
C GLY A 31 7.58 -13.30 -2.27
N LEU A 32 7.23 -12.07 -1.88
CA LEU A 32 7.66 -10.82 -2.51
C LEU A 32 8.58 -10.01 -1.58
N ASP A 33 9.41 -9.16 -2.15
CA ASP A 33 10.01 -8.04 -1.41
C ASP A 33 8.99 -6.89 -1.21
N GLU A 34 9.30 -5.92 -0.35
CA GLU A 34 8.40 -4.82 -0.04
C GLU A 34 8.10 -3.93 -1.25
N GLY A 35 9.09 -3.71 -2.13
CA GLY A 35 8.93 -2.92 -3.34
C GLY A 35 8.06 -3.64 -4.37
N GLU A 36 8.23 -4.96 -4.49
CA GLU A 36 7.39 -5.84 -5.31
C GLU A 36 5.95 -5.85 -4.81
N ALA A 37 5.75 -6.02 -3.50
CA ALA A 37 4.43 -6.00 -2.87
C ALA A 37 3.70 -4.66 -3.08
N LEU A 38 4.38 -3.52 -2.86
CA LEU A 38 3.82 -2.20 -3.12
C LEU A 38 3.46 -2.03 -4.60
N SER A 39 4.36 -2.43 -5.50
CA SER A 39 4.11 -2.34 -6.94
C SER A 39 2.92 -3.20 -7.35
N PHE A 40 2.80 -4.43 -6.85
CA PHE A 40 1.64 -5.29 -7.10
C PHE A 40 0.33 -4.62 -6.65
N LEU A 41 0.28 -4.12 -5.42
CA LEU A 41 -0.92 -3.47 -4.87
C LEU A 41 -1.33 -2.26 -5.69
N PHE A 42 -0.38 -1.40 -6.08
CA PHE A 42 -0.69 -0.17 -6.81
C PHE A 42 -0.92 -0.39 -8.31
N GLU A 43 -0.29 -1.40 -8.93
CA GLU A 43 -0.58 -1.77 -10.33
C GLU A 43 -1.96 -2.44 -10.48
N ASN A 44 -2.47 -3.08 -9.42
CA ASN A 44 -3.74 -3.80 -9.42
C ASN A 44 -4.81 -3.13 -8.55
N PHE A 45 -4.60 -1.88 -8.14
CA PHE A 45 -5.36 -1.21 -7.07
C PHE A 45 -6.88 -1.29 -7.24
N GLY A 46 -7.39 -0.97 -8.43
CA GLY A 46 -8.83 -1.02 -8.69
C GLY A 46 -9.45 -2.42 -8.64
N SER A 47 -8.65 -3.47 -8.84
CA SER A 47 -9.13 -4.87 -8.77
C SER A 47 -9.03 -5.46 -7.36
N VAL A 48 -8.13 -4.95 -6.53
CA VAL A 48 -7.91 -5.44 -5.15
C VAL A 48 -8.64 -4.59 -4.11
N THR A 49 -9.25 -3.47 -4.51
CA THR A 49 -10.02 -2.59 -3.64
C THR A 49 -11.48 -2.51 -4.08
N ASP A 50 -12.36 -2.36 -3.11
CA ASP A 50 -13.75 -1.96 -3.32
C ASP A 50 -13.82 -0.43 -3.33
N GLU A 51 -14.28 0.16 -4.44
CA GLU A 51 -14.21 1.61 -4.70
C GLU A 51 -15.06 2.43 -3.70
N ASP A 52 -16.26 1.94 -3.37
CA ASP A 52 -17.17 2.60 -2.43
C ASP A 52 -16.64 2.55 -1.00
N ALA A 53 -16.21 1.36 -0.56
CA ALA A 53 -15.65 1.16 0.76
C ALA A 53 -14.34 1.95 0.94
N LEU A 54 -13.48 1.97 -0.09
CA LEU A 54 -12.25 2.75 -0.07
C LEU A 54 -12.54 4.24 0.06
N THR A 55 -13.44 4.78 -0.77
CA THR A 55 -13.82 6.20 -0.76
C THR A 55 -14.38 6.61 0.59
N HIS A 56 -15.25 5.79 1.18
CA HIS A 56 -15.80 6.03 2.50
C HIS A 56 -14.72 6.04 3.59
N ARG A 57 -13.83 5.04 3.61
CA ARG A 57 -12.73 4.94 4.59
C ARG A 57 -11.72 6.08 4.48
N LEU A 58 -11.37 6.50 3.27
CA LEU A 58 -10.47 7.63 3.04
C LEU A 58 -11.05 8.94 3.59
N ARG A 59 -12.35 9.17 3.42
CA ARG A 59 -13.02 10.36 3.97
C ARG A 59 -12.92 10.41 5.49
N LEU A 60 -13.24 9.30 6.17
CA LEU A 60 -13.15 9.20 7.62
C LEU A 60 -11.71 9.38 8.11
N PHE A 61 -10.76 8.71 7.45
CA PHE A 61 -9.35 8.81 7.79
C PHE A 61 -8.84 10.26 7.70
N ASN A 62 -9.16 10.97 6.61
CA ASN A 62 -8.76 12.36 6.42
C ASN A 62 -9.38 13.29 7.47
N ALA A 63 -10.63 13.05 7.88
CA ALA A 63 -11.29 13.84 8.92
C ALA A 63 -10.61 13.71 10.30
N GLU A 64 -9.93 12.59 10.56
CA GLU A 64 -9.24 12.33 11.83
C GLU A 64 -7.74 12.59 11.78
N LEU A 65 -7.16 12.70 10.57
CA LEU A 65 -5.71 12.72 10.37
C LEU A 65 -5.01 13.85 11.13
N ASP A 66 -5.55 15.06 11.11
CA ASP A 66 -4.95 16.21 11.79
C ASP A 66 -4.95 16.07 13.32
N LYS A 67 -5.93 15.35 13.88
CA LYS A 67 -5.95 15.03 15.31
C LYS A 67 -4.89 13.98 15.66
N ARG A 68 -4.66 13.02 14.76
CA ARG A 68 -3.67 11.93 14.95
C ARG A 68 -2.22 12.36 14.77
N LYS A 69 -1.98 13.49 14.10
CA LYS A 69 -0.64 14.06 13.89
C LYS A 69 -0.14 14.92 15.06
N ARG A 70 -1.02 15.26 16.00
CA ARG A 70 -0.72 16.05 17.20
C ARG A 70 -0.42 15.13 18.36
#